data_AF-A0A6P0LMV8-F1
#
_entry.id   AF-A0A6P0LMV8-F1
#
_cell.length_a   1.000
_cell.length_b   1.000
_cell.length_c   1.000
_cell.angle_alpha   90.00
_cell.angle_beta   90.00
_cell.angle_gamma   90.00
#
_symmetry.space_group_name_H-M   'P 1'
#
loop_
_entity.id
_entity.type
_entity.pdbx_description
1 polymer ?
#
loop_
_entity_poly.entity_id
_entity_poly.type
_entity_poly.pdbx_seq_one_letter_code
_entity_poly.pdbx_strand_id
1 'polypeptide(L)'
;MKISQVVTAFGTIVLAVVGGSMVVTNPGQATYEDYAVEQLSKYLKEEVCPQAPEALDGFIRRQCTILVDTGRPQIKQVVAQTTKRENFLLFSIYRTDLDVGTLIPSYSFETVGICQQFYLYKADEKSY
;
A
#
# COMPACT_ATOMS: atom_id res chain seq x y z
N MET A 1 32.30 -29.03 -35.43
CA MET A 1 32.57 -27.70 -34.86
C MET A 1 31.71 -26.70 -35.65
N LYS A 2 30.61 -26.10 -35.16
CA LYS A 2 30.53 -25.04 -34.12
C LYS A 2 29.06 -24.84 -33.67
N ILE A 3 28.31 -25.91 -33.42
CA ILE A 3 26.94 -25.80 -32.84
C ILE A 3 27.02 -25.12 -31.45
N SER A 4 28.14 -25.29 -30.76
CA SER A 4 28.44 -24.61 -29.49
C SER A 4 28.46 -23.08 -29.57
N GLN A 5 28.69 -22.44 -30.74
CA GLN A 5 28.74 -20.97 -30.81
C GLN A 5 27.35 -20.33 -31.03
N VAL A 6 26.40 -21.07 -31.58
CA VAL A 6 25.02 -20.57 -31.79
C VAL A 6 24.24 -20.58 -30.47
N VAL A 7 24.47 -21.60 -29.63
CA VAL A 7 23.84 -21.72 -28.30
C VAL A 7 24.29 -20.60 -27.36
N THR A 8 25.54 -20.14 -27.44
CA THR A 8 26.05 -19.06 -26.57
C THR A 8 25.48 -17.68 -26.95
N ALA A 9 25.24 -17.43 -28.24
CA ALA A 9 24.69 -16.16 -28.72
C ALA A 9 23.20 -16.00 -28.41
N PHE A 10 22.40 -17.07 -28.48
CA PHE A 10 20.98 -17.01 -28.11
C PHE A 10 20.75 -17.12 -26.59
N GLY A 11 21.59 -17.85 -25.86
CA GLY A 11 21.48 -17.96 -24.41
C GLY A 11 21.69 -16.62 -23.69
N THR A 12 22.53 -15.74 -24.23
CA THR A 12 22.82 -14.42 -23.65
C THR A 12 21.71 -13.38 -23.93
N ILE A 13 21.05 -13.44 -25.08
CA ILE A 13 19.96 -12.51 -25.43
C ILE A 13 18.68 -12.82 -24.65
N VAL A 14 18.35 -14.10 -24.43
CA VAL A 14 17.15 -14.48 -23.65
C VAL A 14 17.28 -14.11 -22.17
N LEU A 15 18.47 -14.25 -21.58
CA LEU A 15 18.74 -13.82 -20.20
C LEU A 15 18.70 -12.29 -20.03
N ALA A 16 19.08 -11.51 -21.04
CA ALA A 16 19.02 -10.05 -20.98
C ALA A 16 17.59 -9.51 -21.10
N VAL A 17 16.74 -10.11 -21.94
CA VAL A 17 15.34 -9.67 -22.12
C VAL A 17 14.46 -10.09 -20.93
N VAL A 18 14.69 -11.27 -20.34
CA VAL A 18 13.97 -11.73 -19.13
C VAL A 18 14.52 -11.06 -17.86
N GLY A 19 15.82 -10.76 -17.81
CA GLY A 19 16.43 -10.03 -16.69
C GLY A 19 16.07 -8.54 -16.66
N GLY A 20 15.83 -7.92 -17.83
CA GLY A 20 15.46 -6.50 -17.94
C GLY A 20 14.02 -6.18 -17.50
N SER A 21 13.07 -7.11 -17.66
CA SER A 21 11.67 -6.88 -17.28
C SER A 21 11.38 -7.06 -15.79
N MET A 22 12.24 -7.77 -15.04
CA MET A 22 12.01 -8.01 -13.61
C MET A 22 12.33 -6.81 -12.71
N VAL A 23 13.10 -5.82 -13.18
CA VAL A 23 13.43 -4.64 -12.36
C VAL A 23 12.21 -3.69 -12.18
N VAL A 24 11.12 -3.91 -12.91
CA VAL A 24 9.91 -3.04 -12.90
C VAL A 24 8.68 -3.72 -12.26
N THR A 25 8.78 -4.96 -11.78
CA THR A 25 7.62 -5.69 -11.22
C THR A 25 7.18 -5.22 -9.84
N ASN A 26 7.97 -4.38 -9.19
CA ASN A 26 7.64 -3.91 -7.85
C ASN A 26 6.87 -2.59 -7.95
N PRO A 27 5.63 -2.50 -7.42
CA PRO A 27 4.87 -1.27 -7.46
C PRO A 27 5.67 -0.09 -6.88
N GLY A 28 5.35 1.12 -7.33
CA GLY A 28 5.96 2.35 -6.79
C GLY A 28 5.24 2.82 -5.52
N GLN A 29 5.83 3.81 -4.84
CA GLN A 29 5.21 4.44 -3.68
C GLN A 29 3.85 5.09 -4.03
N ALA A 30 3.75 5.83 -5.13
CA ALA A 30 2.49 6.43 -5.55
C ALA A 30 1.38 5.38 -5.81
N THR A 31 1.74 4.23 -6.40
CA THR A 31 0.80 3.12 -6.60
C THR A 31 0.33 2.52 -5.28
N TYR A 32 1.22 2.42 -4.29
CA TYR A 32 0.86 1.98 -2.95
C TYR A 32 -0.04 2.99 -2.25
N GLU A 33 0.24 4.29 -2.37
CA GLU A 33 -0.59 5.35 -1.77
C GLU A 33 -2.04 5.27 -2.27
N ASP A 34 -2.24 5.06 -3.58
CA ASP A 34 -3.59 4.90 -4.14
C ASP A 34 -4.31 3.66 -3.60
N TYR A 35 -3.61 2.52 -3.53
CA TYR A 35 -4.11 1.28 -2.94
C TYR A 35 -4.46 1.46 -1.45
N ALA A 36 -3.58 2.07 -0.67
CA ALA A 36 -3.76 2.27 0.75
C ALA A 36 -4.92 3.22 1.04
N VAL A 37 -5.07 4.30 0.27
CA VAL A 37 -6.22 5.21 0.38
C VAL A 37 -7.52 4.48 0.09
N GLU A 38 -7.56 3.64 -0.94
CA GLU A 38 -8.74 2.85 -1.27
C GLU A 38 -9.11 1.90 -0.12
N GLN A 39 -8.14 1.14 0.40
CA GLN A 39 -8.40 0.18 1.48
C GLN A 39 -8.75 0.85 2.80
N LEU A 40 -8.06 1.94 3.18
CA LEU A 40 -8.39 2.71 4.37
C LEU A 40 -9.78 3.33 4.24
N SER A 41 -10.12 3.90 3.08
CA SER A 41 -11.46 4.46 2.86
C SER A 41 -12.54 3.39 2.96
N LYS A 42 -12.27 2.20 2.42
CA LYS A 42 -13.19 1.06 2.50
C LYS A 42 -13.38 0.62 3.96
N TYR A 43 -12.29 0.38 4.68
CA TYR A 43 -12.31 0.01 6.10
C TYR A 43 -13.06 1.06 6.95
N LEU A 44 -12.78 2.35 6.75
CA LEU A 44 -13.47 3.41 7.46
C LEU A 44 -14.97 3.40 7.20
N LYS A 45 -15.41 3.12 5.97
CA LYS A 45 -16.84 3.09 5.63
C LYS A 45 -17.56 1.83 6.09
N GLU A 46 -16.90 0.68 6.02
CA GLU A 46 -17.52 -0.62 6.28
C GLU A 46 -17.45 -1.02 7.76
N GLU A 47 -16.38 -0.64 8.46
CA GLU A 47 -16.15 -1.05 9.86
C GLU A 47 -16.29 0.12 10.84
N VAL A 48 -15.68 1.27 10.53
CA VAL A 48 -15.62 2.39 11.49
C VAL A 48 -16.89 3.24 11.50
N CYS A 49 -17.38 3.68 10.34
CA CYS A 49 -18.57 4.53 10.23
C CYS A 49 -19.84 3.87 10.81
N PRO A 50 -20.11 2.57 10.63
CA PRO A 50 -21.27 1.92 11.23
C PRO A 50 -21.16 1.76 12.75
N GLN A 51 -19.93 1.63 13.26
CA GLN A 51 -19.61 1.46 14.68
C GLN A 51 -19.33 2.80 15.38
N ALA A 52 -19.48 3.93 14.68
CA ALA A 52 -19.19 5.26 15.18
C ALA A 52 -19.98 5.54 16.47
N PRO A 53 -19.30 5.80 17.61
CA PRO A 53 -19.95 5.96 18.90
C PRO A 53 -20.93 7.14 18.90
N GLU A 54 -22.01 7.05 19.70
CA GLU A 54 -23.00 8.13 19.85
C GLU A 54 -22.41 9.46 20.34
N ALA A 55 -21.21 9.41 20.93
CA ALA A 55 -20.45 10.59 21.35
C ALA A 55 -19.93 11.44 20.18
N LEU A 56 -19.89 10.90 18.96
CA LEU A 56 -19.62 11.69 17.76
C LEU A 56 -20.86 12.51 17.42
N ASP A 57 -20.65 13.79 17.09
CA ASP A 57 -21.73 14.71 16.72
C ASP A 57 -22.65 14.07 15.66
N GLY A 58 -23.96 14.22 15.84
CA GLY A 58 -24.98 13.57 15.01
C GLY A 58 -24.88 13.96 13.53
N PHE A 59 -24.23 15.08 13.21
CA PHE A 59 -23.85 15.44 11.86
C PHE A 59 -22.73 14.54 11.30
N ILE A 60 -21.63 14.35 12.04
CA ILE A 60 -20.50 13.50 11.64
C ILE A 60 -20.96 12.06 11.43
N ARG A 61 -21.79 11.53 12.33
CA ARG A 61 -22.32 10.16 12.18
C ARG A 61 -23.12 9.99 10.89
N ARG A 62 -23.98 10.95 10.55
CA ARG A 62 -24.82 10.89 9.33
C ARG A 62 -24.01 11.08 8.04
N GLN A 63 -22.92 11.82 8.10
CA GLN A 63 -22.11 12.17 6.92
C GLN A 63 -20.78 11.41 6.87
N CYS A 64 -20.55 10.43 7.76
CA CYS A 64 -19.25 9.76 7.91
C CYS A 64 -18.70 9.23 6.60
N THR A 65 -19.52 8.52 5.82
CA THR A 65 -19.09 7.96 4.52
C THR A 65 -18.74 9.05 3.50
N ILE A 66 -19.48 10.15 3.48
CA ILE A 66 -19.23 11.32 2.62
C ILE A 66 -17.96 12.06 3.04
N LEU A 67 -17.72 12.17 4.35
CA LEU A 67 -16.50 12.75 4.91
C LEU A 67 -15.27 11.90 4.54
N VAL A 68 -15.38 10.57 4.60
CA VAL A 68 -14.32 9.67 4.14
C VAL A 68 -14.03 9.89 2.66
N ASP A 69 -15.07 9.99 1.81
CA ASP A 69 -14.90 10.23 0.38
C ASP A 69 -14.25 11.58 0.07
N THR A 70 -14.73 12.63 0.72
CA THR A 70 -14.22 13.99 0.54
C THR A 70 -12.79 14.12 1.09
N GLY A 71 -12.48 13.34 2.14
CA GLY A 71 -11.20 13.31 2.83
C GLY A 71 -10.12 12.48 2.15
N ARG A 72 -10.41 11.77 1.05
CA ARG A 72 -9.43 10.90 0.35
C ARG A 72 -8.12 11.61 0.01
N PRO A 73 -8.08 12.86 -0.46
CA PRO A 73 -6.82 13.58 -0.70
C PRO A 73 -5.98 13.76 0.57
N GLN A 74 -6.62 14.05 1.69
CA GLN A 74 -5.97 14.22 3.00
C GLN A 74 -5.47 12.87 3.53
N ILE A 75 -6.28 11.81 3.40
CA ILE A 75 -5.86 10.43 3.72
C ILE A 75 -4.62 10.08 2.90
N LYS A 76 -4.62 10.39 1.60
CA LYS A 76 -3.46 10.15 0.73
C LYS A 76 -2.22 10.87 1.21
N GLN A 77 -2.36 12.14 1.61
CA GLN A 77 -1.25 12.92 2.13
C GLN A 77 -0.69 12.32 3.42
N VAL A 78 -1.54 11.89 4.35
CA VAL A 78 -1.09 11.23 5.58
C VAL A 78 -0.36 9.93 5.25
N VAL A 79 -0.95 9.08 4.41
CA VAL A 79 -0.30 7.84 3.94
C VAL A 79 1.05 8.15 3.32
N ALA A 80 1.15 9.12 2.41
CA ALA A 80 2.41 9.47 1.75
C ALA A 80 3.48 9.93 2.76
N GLN A 81 3.09 10.67 3.79
CA GLN A 81 4.00 11.19 4.82
C GLN A 81 4.45 10.13 5.82
N THR A 82 3.60 9.13 6.08
CA THR A 82 3.86 8.11 7.11
C THR A 82 4.21 6.74 6.56
N THR A 83 4.26 6.59 5.24
CA THR A 83 4.71 5.37 4.57
C THR A 83 6.22 5.38 4.39
N LYS A 84 6.87 4.28 4.81
CA LYS A 84 8.25 3.96 4.45
C LYS A 84 8.27 2.76 3.51
N ARG A 85 8.98 2.89 2.39
CA ARG A 85 9.17 1.84 1.40
C ARG A 85 10.58 1.25 1.50
N GLU A 86 10.65 -0.05 1.68
CA GLU A 86 11.88 -0.84 1.64
C GLU A 86 11.86 -1.72 0.39
N ASN A 87 12.76 -1.48 -0.57
CA ASN A 87 12.78 -2.19 -1.85
C ASN A 87 13.84 -3.31 -1.86
N PHE A 88 13.41 -4.55 -2.06
CA PHE A 88 14.25 -5.76 -2.05
C PHE A 88 14.43 -6.37 -3.45
N LEU A 89 14.40 -5.54 -4.51
CA LEU A 89 14.49 -5.92 -5.92
C LEU A 89 13.25 -6.70 -6.44
N LEU A 90 12.92 -7.83 -5.83
CA LEU A 90 11.79 -8.70 -6.24
C LEU A 90 10.45 -8.29 -5.61
N PHE A 91 10.50 -7.66 -4.43
CA PHE A 91 9.33 -7.19 -3.69
C PHE A 91 9.69 -5.92 -2.91
N SER A 92 8.68 -5.15 -2.51
CA SER A 92 8.82 -4.02 -1.58
C SER A 92 8.04 -4.32 -0.32
N ILE A 93 8.52 -3.83 0.81
CA ILE A 93 7.72 -3.72 2.03
C ILE A 93 7.33 -2.26 2.19
N TYR A 94 6.05 -2.03 2.43
CA TYR A 94 5.47 -0.74 2.75
C TYR A 94 5.01 -0.78 4.19
N ARG A 95 5.64 0.03 5.04
CA ARG A 95 5.24 0.22 6.42
C ARG A 95 4.58 1.59 6.55
N THR A 96 3.32 1.62 6.97
CA THR A 96 2.53 2.84 7.12
C THR A 96 2.15 3.00 8.58
N ASP A 97 2.69 4.03 9.22
CA ASP A 97 2.45 4.35 10.62
C ASP A 97 1.40 5.47 10.72
N LEU A 98 0.14 5.14 10.95
CA LEU A 98 -0.92 6.12 11.15
C LEU A 98 -1.00 6.52 12.62
N ASP A 99 -0.40 7.67 12.96
CA ASP A 99 -0.60 8.33 14.24
C ASP A 99 -1.34 9.65 13.98
N VAL A 100 -2.61 9.69 14.35
CA VAL A 100 -3.53 10.80 14.04
C VAL A 100 -3.96 11.55 15.30
N GLY A 101 -3.12 11.51 16.33
CA GLY A 101 -3.33 12.18 17.60
C GLY A 101 -4.30 11.45 18.53
N THR A 102 -4.63 12.06 19.66
CA THR A 102 -5.33 11.42 20.79
C THR A 102 -6.79 10.99 20.52
N LEU A 103 -7.33 11.27 19.34
CA LEU A 103 -8.74 11.02 19.00
C LEU A 103 -8.98 9.62 18.45
N ILE A 104 -7.95 8.99 17.86
CA ILE A 104 -8.03 7.64 17.33
C ILE A 104 -6.74 6.86 17.65
N PRO A 105 -6.85 5.53 17.89
CA PRO A 105 -5.69 4.72 18.16
C PRO A 105 -4.69 4.78 17.00
N SER A 106 -3.41 4.74 17.36
CA SER A 106 -2.33 4.67 16.38
C SER A 106 -2.29 3.28 15.76
N TYR A 107 -2.14 3.19 14.45
CA TYR A 107 -2.05 1.92 13.73
C TYR A 107 -0.77 1.81 12.91
N SER A 108 -0.22 0.60 12.81
CA SER A 108 0.87 0.28 11.89
C SER A 108 0.44 -0.82 10.94
N PHE A 109 0.54 -0.53 9.65
CA PHE A 109 0.25 -1.48 8.58
C PHE A 109 1.54 -1.88 7.88
N GLU A 110 1.74 -3.19 7.67
CA GLU A 110 2.81 -3.69 6.82
C GLU A 110 2.23 -4.46 5.63
N THR A 111 2.59 -4.00 4.44
CA THR A 111 2.11 -4.52 3.16
C THR A 111 3.28 -4.94 2.31
N VAL A 112 3.24 -6.15 1.76
CA VAL A 112 4.20 -6.57 0.74
C VAL A 112 3.65 -6.24 -0.65
N GLY A 113 4.48 -5.57 -1.46
CA GLY A 113 4.22 -5.33 -2.86
C GLY A 113 5.05 -6.27 -3.74
N ILE A 114 4.41 -7.04 -4.60
CA ILE A 114 5.06 -7.99 -5.52
C ILE A 114 4.26 -8.06 -6.82
N CYS A 115 4.92 -7.96 -7.99
CA CYS A 115 4.27 -8.05 -9.30
C CYS A 115 3.03 -7.13 -9.44
N GLN A 116 3.15 -5.87 -9.02
CA GLN A 116 2.06 -4.87 -9.00
C GLN A 116 0.85 -5.26 -8.14
N GLN A 117 0.97 -6.28 -7.30
CA GLN A 117 -0.03 -6.68 -6.31
C GLN A 117 0.42 -6.27 -4.91
N PHE A 118 -0.54 -6.05 -4.01
CA PHE A 118 -0.31 -5.70 -2.62
C PHE A 118 -0.99 -6.69 -1.70
N TYR A 119 -0.29 -7.13 -0.66
CA TYR A 119 -0.82 -8.03 0.36
C TYR A 119 -0.50 -7.45 1.74
N LEU A 120 -1.54 -7.00 2.43
CA LEU A 120 -1.47 -6.62 3.83
C LEU A 120 -1.27 -7.89 4.66
N TYR A 121 -0.16 -7.99 5.38
CA TYR A 121 0.13 -9.16 6.23
C TYR A 121 0.16 -8.82 7.72
N LYS A 122 0.20 -7.53 8.06
CA LYS A 122 0.25 -7.07 9.44
C LYS A 122 -0.51 -5.76 9.61
N ALA A 123 -1.38 -5.71 10.62
CA ALA A 123 -2.14 -4.53 11.01
C ALA A 123 -2.21 -4.53 12.54
N ASP A 124 -1.34 -3.74 13.16
CA ASP A 124 -1.22 -3.68 14.62
C ASP A 124 -1.76 -2.35 15.13
N GLU A 125 -2.56 -2.40 16.19
CA GLU A 125 -2.88 -1.25 17.01
C GLU A 125 -1.71 -0.97 17.95
N LYS A 126 -1.14 0.23 17.90
CA LYS A 126 -0.13 0.68 18.86
C LYS A 126 -0.86 1.20 20.09
N SER A 127 -1.04 0.34 21.09
CA SER A 127 -1.44 0.77 22.43
C SER A 127 -0.31 1.57 23.10
N TYR A 128 -0.66 2.74 23.62
CA TYR A 128 0.20 3.57 24.47
C TYR A 128 0.08 3.15 25.95
#